data_AF-A0A3B9AFE1-F1
#
_entry.id   AF-A0A3B9AFE1-F1
#
_cell.length_a   1.000
_cell.length_b   1.000
_cell.length_c   1.000
_cell.angle_alpha   90.00
_cell.angle_beta   90.00
_cell.angle_gamma   90.00
#
_symmetry.space_group_name_H-M   'P 1'
#
loop_
_entity.id
_entity.type
_entity.pdbx_description
1 polymer ?
#
loop_
_entity_poly.entity_id
_entity_poly.type
_entity_poly.pdbx_seq_one_letter_code
_entity_poly.pdbx_strand_id
1 'polypeptide(L)'
;MSTVGIIANPMSGRDCRRLIARADSVSHESKRNQISRIVVGAVAAGCERLLAPWDPRRLVLGAVENMNLDVTIEEFRTPLHHSAEDTVQNVQEMRDRGCDVIVVLGGDGTSRILSKAWRDATIVPLSTGTNNVFPLLIEPTVAGMAAGLVASGKVSRDEVAQRAKVIDVAMDGENVDLALVDALFLQGDRIGN
;
A
#
# COMPACT_ATOMS: atom_id res chain seq x y z
N MET A 1 5.14 19.23 7.88
CA MET A 1 5.64 18.11 8.68
C MET A 1 5.75 16.93 7.74
N SER A 2 6.94 16.34 7.61
CA SER A 2 7.24 15.29 6.63
C SER A 2 6.45 14.03 6.97
N THR A 3 5.43 13.71 6.16
CA THR A 3 4.39 12.73 6.53
C THR A 3 4.44 11.49 5.63
N VAL A 4 4.67 10.32 6.24
CA VAL A 4 4.57 9.01 5.56
C VAL A 4 3.34 8.26 6.06
N GLY A 5 2.54 7.72 5.14
CA GLY A 5 1.43 6.82 5.45
C GLY A 5 1.78 5.37 5.16
N ILE A 6 1.27 4.44 5.96
CA ILE A 6 1.43 3.00 5.68
C ILE A 6 0.08 2.32 5.52
N ILE A 7 -0.13 1.68 4.38
CA ILE A 7 -1.30 0.83 4.13
C ILE A 7 -0.81 -0.61 4.01
N ALA A 8 -1.29 -1.47 4.90
CA ALA A 8 -0.93 -2.89 4.89
C ALA A 8 -2.20 -3.74 4.74
N ASN A 9 -2.31 -4.48 3.63
CA ASN A 9 -3.44 -5.37 3.42
C ASN A 9 -3.25 -6.67 4.21
N PRO A 10 -4.11 -7.00 5.20
CA PRO A 10 -3.98 -8.22 5.99
C PRO A 10 -4.26 -9.50 5.20
N MET A 11 -5.00 -9.40 4.09
CA MET A 11 -5.42 -10.53 3.27
C MET A 11 -4.48 -10.82 2.09
N SER A 12 -3.55 -9.91 1.76
CA SER A 12 -2.57 -10.16 0.70
C SER A 12 -1.71 -11.39 1.01
N GLY A 13 -1.39 -12.20 0.00
CA GLY A 13 -0.54 -13.40 0.17
C GLY A 13 -1.25 -14.65 0.68
N ARG A 14 -2.60 -14.68 0.67
CA ARG A 14 -3.40 -15.80 1.24
C ARG A 14 -4.43 -16.41 0.28
N ASP A 15 -4.28 -16.19 -1.02
CA ASP A 15 -5.21 -16.68 -2.06
C ASP A 15 -5.18 -18.21 -2.21
N CYS A 16 -6.31 -18.81 -2.59
CA CYS A 16 -6.49 -20.26 -2.72
C CYS A 16 -5.50 -20.90 -3.71
N ARG A 17 -5.03 -20.17 -4.72
CA ARG A 17 -4.03 -20.67 -5.67
C ARG A 17 -2.72 -21.04 -4.99
N ARG A 18 -2.38 -20.42 -3.85
CA ARG A 18 -1.16 -20.77 -3.09
C ARG A 18 -1.28 -22.11 -2.38
N LEU A 19 -2.49 -22.46 -1.94
CA LEU A 19 -2.78 -23.78 -1.38
C LEU A 19 -2.55 -24.85 -2.47
N ILE A 20 -3.11 -24.62 -3.66
CA ILE A 20 -2.99 -25.55 -4.79
C ILE A 20 -1.52 -25.65 -5.26
N ALA A 21 -0.82 -24.53 -5.34
CA ALA A 21 0.57 -24.46 -5.77
C ALA A 21 1.60 -24.82 -4.66
N ARG A 22 1.15 -25.13 -3.44
CA ARG A 22 2.01 -25.34 -2.25
C ARG A 22 3.02 -24.21 -2.02
N ALA A 23 2.62 -22.98 -2.31
CA ALA A 23 3.47 -21.81 -2.14
C ALA A 23 3.36 -21.26 -0.71
N ASP A 24 4.49 -20.88 -0.11
CA ASP A 24 4.54 -20.28 1.23
C ASP A 24 3.63 -19.06 1.34
N SER A 25 3.07 -18.76 2.50
CA SER A 25 2.28 -17.52 2.71
C SER A 25 3.05 -16.54 3.58
N VAL A 26 2.91 -15.25 3.30
CA VAL A 26 3.52 -14.22 4.16
C VAL A 26 2.68 -14.06 5.42
N SER A 27 3.26 -14.39 6.56
CA SER A 27 2.62 -14.29 7.87
C SER A 27 2.36 -12.82 8.23
N HIS A 28 1.41 -12.58 9.13
CA HIS A 28 1.20 -11.22 9.66
C HIS A 28 2.43 -10.71 10.39
N GLU A 29 3.18 -11.59 11.05
CA GLU A 29 4.42 -11.25 11.73
C GLU A 29 5.52 -10.83 10.76
N SER A 30 5.65 -11.51 9.62
CA SER A 30 6.58 -11.07 8.57
C SER A 30 6.19 -9.69 8.03
N LYS A 31 4.89 -9.40 7.85
CA LYS A 31 4.43 -8.06 7.46
C LYS A 31 4.75 -7.02 8.53
N ARG A 32 4.53 -7.31 9.81
CA ARG A 32 4.89 -6.39 10.91
C ARG A 32 6.39 -6.10 10.91
N ASN A 33 7.24 -7.13 10.78
CA ASN A 33 8.69 -6.94 10.70
C ASN A 33 9.10 -6.04 9.52
N GLN A 34 8.48 -6.22 8.34
CA GLN A 34 8.70 -5.33 7.20
C GLN A 34 8.25 -3.90 7.50
N ILE A 35 7.09 -3.70 8.12
CA ILE A 35 6.59 -2.38 8.52
C ILE A 35 7.54 -1.70 9.51
N SER A 36 7.99 -2.40 10.56
CA SER A 36 8.95 -1.82 11.51
C SER A 36 10.20 -1.31 10.79
N ARG A 37 10.75 -2.09 9.85
CA ARG A 37 11.93 -1.71 9.05
C ARG A 37 11.66 -0.52 8.13
N ILE A 38 10.49 -0.48 7.49
CA ILE A 38 10.05 0.68 6.69
C ILE A 38 10.01 1.93 7.55
N VAL A 39 9.44 1.84 8.75
CA VAL A 39 9.33 2.98 9.66
C VAL A 39 10.71 3.43 10.13
N VAL A 40 11.61 2.51 10.53
CA VAL A 40 13.00 2.86 10.87
C VAL A 40 13.69 3.60 9.72
N GLY A 41 13.59 3.08 8.50
CA GLY A 41 14.20 3.70 7.33
C GLY A 41 13.62 5.08 7.04
N ALA A 42 12.29 5.23 7.11
CA ALA A 42 11.62 6.50 6.86
C ALA A 42 12.01 7.57 7.89
N VAL A 43 12.04 7.22 9.17
CA VAL A 43 12.43 8.13 10.26
C VAL A 43 13.90 8.54 10.10
N ALA A 44 14.80 7.59 9.86
CA ALA A 44 16.21 7.87 9.61
C ALA A 44 16.43 8.81 8.40
N ALA A 45 15.52 8.78 7.42
CA ALA A 45 15.55 9.63 6.25
C ALA A 45 14.88 11.00 6.44
N GLY A 46 14.17 11.25 7.55
CA GLY A 46 13.55 12.54 7.87
C GLY A 46 12.02 12.56 7.89
N CYS A 47 11.37 11.40 7.98
CA CYS A 47 9.95 11.33 8.31
C CYS A 47 9.71 11.80 9.75
N GLU A 48 8.82 12.77 9.93
CA GLU A 48 8.48 13.37 11.23
C GLU A 48 7.13 12.86 11.75
N ARG A 49 6.27 12.38 10.84
CA ARG A 49 4.90 11.96 11.14
C ARG A 49 4.53 10.71 10.36
N LEU A 50 4.06 9.69 11.08
CA LEU A 50 3.58 8.43 10.54
C LEU A 50 2.06 8.36 10.65
N LEU A 51 1.35 8.26 9.53
CA LEU A 51 -0.08 7.99 9.50
C LEU A 51 -0.33 6.48 9.52
N ALA A 52 -0.95 6.01 10.60
CA ALA A 52 -1.20 4.60 10.85
C ALA A 52 -2.70 4.30 10.92
N PRO A 53 -3.29 3.67 9.88
CA PRO A 53 -4.67 3.24 9.96
C PRO A 53 -4.80 2.14 11.02
N TRP A 54 -5.84 2.24 11.84
CA TRP A 54 -6.20 1.14 12.73
C TRP A 54 -6.76 -0.02 11.93
N ASP A 55 -6.32 -1.23 12.26
CA ASP A 55 -6.89 -2.45 11.72
C ASP A 55 -7.00 -3.52 12.81
N PRO A 56 -7.98 -4.46 12.72
CA PRO A 56 -8.18 -5.50 13.74
C PRO A 56 -6.95 -6.41 13.95
N ARG A 57 -6.07 -6.51 12.95
CA ARG A 57 -4.86 -7.35 13.00
C ARG A 57 -3.64 -6.58 13.47
N ARG A 58 -3.78 -5.27 13.72
CA ARG A 58 -2.74 -4.37 14.21
C ARG A 58 -1.45 -4.56 13.43
N LEU A 59 -1.51 -4.48 12.11
CA LEU A 59 -0.33 -4.64 11.27
C LEU A 59 0.58 -3.43 11.38
N VAL A 60 0.04 -2.22 11.24
CA VAL A 60 0.85 -1.00 11.33
C VAL A 60 1.12 -0.66 12.79
N LEU A 61 0.07 -0.46 13.58
CA LEU A 61 0.19 -0.07 14.99
C LEU A 61 0.98 -1.09 15.81
N GLY A 62 0.71 -2.38 15.62
CA GLY A 62 1.45 -3.45 16.33
C GLY A 62 2.91 -3.58 15.89
N ALA A 63 3.27 -3.10 14.70
CA ALA A 63 4.67 -3.07 14.25
C ALA A 63 5.48 -1.92 14.88
N VAL A 64 4.81 -0.87 15.37
CA VAL A 64 5.46 0.35 15.87
C VAL A 64 5.26 0.60 17.37
N GLU A 65 4.32 -0.09 18.02
CA GLU A 65 3.90 0.19 19.41
C GLU A 65 5.01 0.15 20.47
N ASN A 66 6.07 -0.63 20.25
CA ASN A 66 7.19 -0.78 21.18
C ASN A 66 8.51 -0.17 20.64
N MET A 67 8.43 0.66 19.61
CA MET A 67 9.59 1.30 19.01
C MET A 67 9.83 2.67 19.63
N ASN A 68 11.06 2.92 20.09
CA ASN A 68 11.47 4.25 20.54
C ASN A 68 12.07 5.02 19.36
N LEU A 69 11.21 5.70 18.59
CA LEU A 69 11.57 6.48 17.42
C LEU A 69 11.18 7.94 17.60
N ASP A 70 12.01 8.84 17.08
CA ASP A 70 11.73 10.27 17.03
C ASP A 70 10.76 10.58 15.87
N VAL A 71 9.50 10.16 16.03
CA VAL A 71 8.43 10.34 15.03
C VAL A 71 7.07 10.42 15.72
N THR A 72 6.20 11.30 15.23
CA THR A 72 4.81 11.35 15.69
C THR A 72 4.00 10.25 15.01
N ILE A 73 3.54 9.25 15.78
CA ILE A 73 2.64 8.21 15.26
C ILE A 73 1.19 8.68 15.45
N GLU A 74 0.49 8.90 14.35
CA GLU A 74 -0.90 9.32 14.32
C GLU A 74 -1.79 8.15 13.90
N GLU A 75 -2.43 7.52 14.89
CA GLU A 75 -3.50 6.55 14.66
C GLU A 75 -4.76 7.24 14.16
N PHE A 76 -5.42 6.65 13.16
CA PHE A 76 -6.77 7.04 12.78
C PHE A 76 -7.64 5.81 12.50
N ARG A 77 -8.96 6.01 12.52
CA ARG A 77 -9.94 4.94 12.37
C ARG A 77 -10.97 5.31 11.33
N THR A 78 -11.25 4.38 10.43
CA THR A 78 -12.37 4.44 9.50
C THR A 78 -13.38 3.33 9.84
N PRO A 79 -14.65 3.45 9.43
CA PRO A 79 -15.59 2.34 9.49
C PRO A 79 -15.03 1.08 8.82
N LEU A 80 -15.23 -0.09 9.43
CA LEU A 80 -14.81 -1.37 8.85
C LEU A 80 -15.96 -2.00 8.06
N HIS A 81 -15.69 -2.37 6.82
CA HIS A 81 -16.62 -3.05 5.92
C HIS A 81 -16.07 -4.39 5.44
N HIS A 82 -14.82 -4.74 5.78
CA HIS A 82 -14.16 -5.98 5.38
C HIS A 82 -14.11 -6.16 3.86
N SER A 83 -13.96 -5.05 3.14
CA SER A 83 -13.97 -5.01 1.68
C SER A 83 -12.89 -4.06 1.15
N ALA A 84 -12.84 -3.88 -0.17
CA ALA A 84 -11.98 -2.88 -0.81
C ALA A 84 -12.23 -1.46 -0.27
N GLU A 85 -13.44 -1.18 0.21
CA GLU A 85 -13.84 0.11 0.76
C GLU A 85 -12.98 0.53 1.97
N ASP A 86 -12.51 -0.43 2.77
CA ASP A 86 -11.61 -0.15 3.91
C ASP A 86 -10.30 0.50 3.43
N THR A 87 -9.80 0.09 2.26
CA THR A 87 -8.59 0.70 1.69
C THR A 87 -8.90 2.09 1.10
N VAL A 88 -10.06 2.25 0.46
CA VAL A 88 -10.50 3.54 -0.10
C VAL A 88 -10.57 4.61 0.99
N GLN A 89 -11.27 4.31 2.09
CA GLN A 89 -11.46 5.25 3.20
C GLN A 89 -10.13 5.60 3.87
N ASN A 90 -9.25 4.62 4.10
CA ASN A 90 -7.93 4.88 4.66
C ASN A 90 -7.06 5.77 3.76
N VAL A 91 -7.15 5.62 2.44
CA VAL A 91 -6.43 6.47 1.47
C VAL A 91 -6.99 7.89 1.46
N GLN A 92 -8.31 8.03 1.50
CA GLN A 92 -8.96 9.34 1.58
C GLN A 92 -8.56 10.07 2.88
N GLU A 93 -8.59 9.38 4.01
CA GLU A 93 -8.18 9.95 5.28
C GLU A 93 -6.69 10.37 5.28
N MET A 94 -5.80 9.57 4.68
CA MET A 94 -4.40 9.94 4.48
C MET A 94 -4.24 11.18 3.59
N ARG A 95 -5.04 11.30 2.53
CA ARG A 95 -5.06 12.46 1.65
C ARG A 95 -5.47 13.72 2.40
N ASP A 96 -6.58 13.64 3.14
CA ASP A 96 -7.14 14.77 3.87
C ASP A 96 -6.22 15.22 5.01
N ARG A 97 -5.44 14.29 5.56
CA ARG A 97 -4.39 14.55 6.57
C ARG A 97 -3.06 15.06 5.99
N GLY A 98 -2.97 15.26 4.68
CA GLY A 98 -1.78 15.78 4.01
C GLY A 98 -0.60 14.82 4.01
N CYS A 99 -0.84 13.53 3.74
CA CYS A 99 0.23 12.55 3.56
C CYS A 99 1.09 12.88 2.32
N ASP A 100 2.42 12.83 2.44
CA ASP A 100 3.32 13.13 1.33
C ASP A 100 3.61 11.88 0.49
N VAL A 101 3.84 10.74 1.16
CA VAL A 101 4.17 9.45 0.52
C VAL A 101 3.47 8.30 1.24
N ILE A 102 2.86 7.38 0.49
CA ILE A 102 2.24 6.17 1.05
C ILE A 102 3.07 4.93 0.72
N VAL A 103 3.53 4.22 1.74
CA VAL A 103 4.11 2.88 1.56
C VAL A 103 2.98 1.85 1.63
N VAL A 104 2.85 1.05 0.57
CA VAL A 104 1.74 0.09 0.41
C VAL A 104 2.30 -1.33 0.50
N LEU A 105 1.94 -2.08 1.53
CA LEU A 105 2.24 -3.50 1.64
C LEU A 105 1.03 -4.30 1.15
N GLY A 106 1.10 -4.80 -0.08
CA GLY A 106 -0.04 -5.46 -0.71
C GLY A 106 0.29 -6.11 -2.04
N GLY A 107 -0.77 -6.46 -2.77
CA GLY A 107 -0.66 -6.92 -4.16
C GLY A 107 -1.15 -5.87 -5.15
N ASP A 108 -1.28 -6.26 -6.42
CA ASP A 108 -1.79 -5.41 -7.50
C ASP A 108 -3.14 -4.78 -7.15
N GLY A 109 -4.06 -5.58 -6.57
CA GLY A 109 -5.38 -5.11 -6.16
C GLY A 109 -5.34 -3.99 -5.12
N THR A 110 -4.44 -4.05 -4.13
CA THR A 110 -4.30 -2.99 -3.12
C THR A 110 -3.84 -1.68 -3.77
N SER A 111 -2.82 -1.75 -4.63
CA SER A 111 -2.28 -0.57 -5.32
C SER A 111 -3.31 0.04 -6.28
N ARG A 112 -4.12 -0.79 -6.93
CA ARG A 112 -5.24 -0.39 -7.79
C ARG A 112 -6.32 0.35 -7.01
N ILE A 113 -6.76 -0.19 -5.88
CA ILE A 113 -7.78 0.45 -5.02
C ILE A 113 -7.28 1.81 -4.53
N LEU A 114 -6.02 1.88 -4.08
CA LEU A 114 -5.39 3.15 -3.69
C LEU A 114 -5.40 4.15 -4.84
N SER A 115 -4.94 3.74 -6.02
CA SER A 115 -4.87 4.62 -7.19
C SER A 115 -6.25 5.12 -7.64
N LYS A 116 -7.31 4.34 -7.38
CA LYS A 116 -8.70 4.76 -7.64
C LYS A 116 -9.17 5.84 -6.66
N ALA A 117 -8.81 5.69 -5.38
CA ALA A 117 -9.15 6.66 -4.34
C ALA A 117 -8.31 7.95 -4.43
N TRP A 118 -7.04 7.84 -4.82
CA TRP A 118 -6.12 8.95 -4.96
C TRP A 118 -5.12 8.71 -6.09
N ARG A 119 -5.50 9.15 -7.29
CA ARG A 119 -4.76 8.91 -8.54
C ARG A 119 -3.35 9.51 -8.57
N ASP A 120 -3.16 10.65 -7.91
CA ASP A 120 -1.89 11.39 -7.90
C ASP A 120 -1.09 11.17 -6.61
N ALA A 121 -1.44 10.16 -5.81
CA ALA A 121 -0.65 9.77 -4.65
C ALA A 121 0.78 9.36 -5.08
N THR A 122 1.78 9.81 -4.34
CA THR A 122 3.12 9.25 -4.42
C THR A 122 3.16 8.00 -3.56
N ILE A 123 3.49 6.85 -4.17
CA ILE A 123 3.44 5.56 -3.49
C ILE A 123 4.76 4.79 -3.62
N VAL A 124 5.07 4.01 -2.58
CA VAL A 124 6.08 2.97 -2.61
C VAL A 124 5.35 1.63 -2.49
N PRO A 125 5.01 0.97 -3.62
CA PRO A 125 4.24 -0.26 -3.60
C PRO A 125 5.17 -1.45 -3.37
N LEU A 126 4.96 -2.18 -2.28
CA LEU A 126 5.76 -3.32 -1.85
C LEU A 126 4.97 -4.62 -1.93
N SER A 127 5.56 -5.60 -2.60
CA SER A 127 4.99 -6.94 -2.77
C SER A 127 5.17 -7.74 -1.49
N THR A 128 4.07 -8.24 -0.92
CA THR A 128 4.11 -9.17 0.22
C THR A 128 4.11 -10.63 -0.25
N GLY A 129 4.95 -10.98 -1.22
CA GLY A 129 5.20 -12.38 -1.63
C GLY A 129 4.18 -13.00 -2.59
N THR A 130 3.35 -12.21 -3.28
CA THR A 130 2.47 -12.69 -4.37
C THR A 130 3.13 -12.53 -5.74
N ASN A 131 2.64 -13.27 -6.75
CA ASN A 131 3.04 -13.08 -8.15
C ASN A 131 2.38 -11.80 -8.68
N ASN A 132 2.86 -10.66 -8.19
CA ASN A 132 2.37 -9.36 -8.57
C ASN A 132 3.22 -8.78 -9.71
N VAL A 133 2.62 -7.88 -10.47
CA VAL A 133 3.31 -7.16 -11.55
C VAL A 133 3.63 -5.72 -11.16
N PHE A 134 2.73 -5.07 -10.43
CA PHE A 134 2.82 -3.65 -10.09
C PHE A 134 3.73 -3.32 -8.88
N PRO A 135 3.55 -3.92 -7.68
CA PRO A 135 4.40 -3.65 -6.54
C PRO A 135 5.78 -4.29 -6.68
N LEU A 136 6.77 -3.62 -6.10
CA LEU A 136 8.19 -3.97 -6.16
C LEU A 136 8.57 -4.98 -5.08
N LEU A 137 9.56 -5.82 -5.38
CA LEU A 137 10.23 -6.67 -4.39
C LEU A 137 11.55 -6.01 -3.99
N ILE A 138 11.46 -5.06 -3.06
CA ILE A 138 12.62 -4.33 -2.53
C ILE A 138 12.73 -4.51 -1.02
N GLU A 139 13.94 -4.29 -0.51
CA GLU A 139 14.21 -4.41 0.92
C GLU A 139 13.42 -3.33 1.70
N PRO A 140 12.70 -3.71 2.78
CA PRO A 140 11.78 -2.79 3.49
C PRO A 140 12.43 -1.52 4.05
N THR A 141 13.65 -1.61 4.57
CA THR A 141 14.38 -0.45 5.15
C THR A 141 14.72 0.56 4.06
N VAL A 142 15.19 0.10 2.89
CA VAL A 142 15.46 0.93 1.71
C VAL A 142 14.17 1.59 1.21
N ALA A 143 13.07 0.84 1.16
CA ALA A 143 11.76 1.39 0.80
C ALA A 143 11.34 2.52 1.77
N GLY A 144 11.54 2.31 3.06
CA GLY A 144 11.34 3.31 4.10
C GLY A 144 12.19 4.55 3.90
N MET A 145 13.50 4.38 3.69
CA MET A 145 14.42 5.49 3.45
C MET A 145 14.01 6.32 2.22
N ALA A 146 13.64 5.67 1.12
CA ALA A 146 13.14 6.35 -0.08
C ALA A 146 11.87 7.17 0.23
N ALA A 147 10.91 6.60 0.95
CA ALA A 147 9.70 7.30 1.35
C ALA A 147 10.00 8.52 2.24
N GLY A 148 10.90 8.38 3.22
CA GLY A 148 11.29 9.48 4.10
C GLY A 148 12.07 10.58 3.39
N LEU A 149 12.95 10.25 2.45
CA LEU A 149 13.69 11.23 1.65
C LEU A 149 12.76 12.09 0.78
N VAL A 150 11.75 11.45 0.17
CA VAL A 150 10.75 12.15 -0.64
C VAL A 150 9.79 12.96 0.24
N ALA A 151 9.28 12.37 1.32
CA ALA A 151 8.36 13.06 2.24
C ALA A 151 9.01 14.28 2.93
N SER A 152 10.31 14.22 3.20
CA SER A 152 11.05 15.35 3.78
C SER A 152 11.52 16.39 2.77
N GLY A 153 11.28 16.17 1.47
CA GLY A 153 11.73 17.07 0.41
C GLY A 153 13.25 17.09 0.20
N LYS A 154 14.02 16.23 0.87
CA LYS A 154 15.48 16.06 0.63
C LYS A 154 15.78 15.54 -0.77
N VAL A 155 14.81 14.82 -1.34
CA VAL A 155 14.80 14.38 -2.74
C VAL A 155 13.47 14.81 -3.35
N SER A 156 13.53 15.48 -4.50
CA SER A 156 12.31 15.91 -5.18
C SER A 156 11.55 14.70 -5.73
N ARG A 157 10.23 14.65 -5.49
CA ARG A 157 9.38 13.61 -6.09
C ARG A 157 9.43 13.65 -7.62
N ASP A 158 9.58 14.83 -8.23
CA ASP A 158 9.57 14.97 -9.69
C ASP A 158 10.83 14.37 -10.34
N GLU A 159 11.90 14.19 -9.56
CA GLU A 159 13.16 13.58 -10.02
C GLU A 159 13.14 12.05 -9.92
N VAL A 160 12.42 11.49 -8.94
CA VAL A 160 12.51 10.05 -8.60
C VAL A 160 11.21 9.27 -8.72
N ALA A 161 10.05 9.93 -8.67
CA ALA A 161 8.75 9.28 -8.78
C ALA A 161 8.32 9.22 -10.25
N GLN A 162 8.25 8.01 -10.79
CA GLN A 162 7.75 7.79 -12.15
C GLN A 162 6.22 7.73 -12.15
N ARG A 163 5.60 8.43 -13.10
CA ARG A 163 4.15 8.32 -13.32
C ARG A 163 3.82 6.92 -13.85
N ALA A 164 3.04 6.17 -13.08
CA ALA A 164 2.55 4.87 -13.51
C ALA A 164 1.48 4.98 -14.61
N LYS A 165 1.42 3.98 -15.49
CA LYS A 165 0.33 3.80 -16.46
C LYS A 165 -0.99 3.58 -15.72
N VAL A 166 -2.05 4.24 -16.18
CA VAL A 166 -3.42 3.99 -15.73
C VAL A 166 -4.30 3.86 -16.96
N ILE A 167 -5.06 2.76 -17.05
CA ILE A 167 -6.04 2.50 -18.10
C ILE A 167 -7.41 2.78 -17.50
N ASP A 168 -8.11 3.80 -17.99
CA ASP A 168 -9.50 4.04 -17.63
C ASP A 168 -10.41 3.11 -18.44
N VAL A 169 -11.31 2.42 -17.75
CA VAL A 169 -12.23 1.44 -18.32
C VAL A 169 -13.64 1.94 -18.09
N ALA A 170 -14.36 2.21 -19.18
CA ALA A 170 -15.74 2.65 -19.14
C ALA A 170 -16.63 1.59 -19.82
N MET A 171 -17.77 1.29 -19.20
CA MET A 171 -18.82 0.45 -19.76
C MET A 171 -20.16 1.17 -19.61
N ASP A 172 -21.05 1.01 -20.58
CA ASP A 172 -22.34 1.70 -20.59
C ASP A 172 -23.17 1.33 -19.34
N GLY A 173 -23.57 2.34 -18.57
CA GLY A 173 -24.37 2.19 -17.35
C GLY A 173 -23.56 1.84 -16.09
N GLU A 174 -22.24 1.71 -16.18
CA GLU A 174 -21.36 1.46 -15.04
C GLU A 174 -20.46 2.65 -14.72
N ASN A 175 -20.01 2.73 -13.46
CA ASN A 175 -19.01 3.71 -13.08
C ASN A 175 -17.68 3.41 -13.77
N VAL A 176 -16.98 4.46 -14.20
CA VAL A 176 -15.61 4.32 -14.71
C VAL A 176 -14.75 3.62 -13.67
N ASP A 177 -14.04 2.59 -14.12
CA ASP A 177 -13.07 1.86 -13.32
C ASP A 177 -11.68 2.00 -13.93
N LEU A 178 -10.66 1.44 -13.27
CA LEU A 178 -9.29 1.53 -13.78
C LEU A 178 -8.54 0.21 -13.73
N ALA A 179 -7.48 0.11 -14.53
CA ALA A 179 -6.45 -0.92 -14.45
C ALA A 179 -5.05 -0.29 -14.42
N LEU A 180 -4.13 -0.90 -13.66
CA LEU A 180 -2.73 -0.45 -13.55
C LEU A 180 -1.75 -1.25 -14.43
N VAL A 181 -2.12 -2.48 -14.76
CA VAL A 181 -1.29 -3.40 -15.55
C VAL A 181 -1.90 -3.53 -16.94
N ASP A 182 -2.98 -4.31 -17.07
CA ASP A 182 -3.70 -4.54 -18.32
C ASP A 182 -5.21 -4.58 -18.08
N ALA A 183 -5.99 -4.33 -19.13
CA ALA A 183 -7.44 -4.52 -19.17
C ALA A 183 -7.77 -5.63 -20.16
N LEU A 184 -8.57 -6.61 -19.72
CA LEU A 184 -8.93 -7.79 -20.52
C LEU A 184 -10.44 -7.81 -20.72
N PHE A 185 -10.88 -7.86 -21.98
CA PHE A 185 -12.27 -8.11 -22.34
C PHE A 185 -12.44 -9.58 -22.71
N LEU A 186 -13.30 -10.29 -21.98
CA LEU A 186 -13.58 -11.70 -22.20
C LEU A 186 -14.99 -11.85 -22.75
N GLN A 187 -15.14 -12.60 -23.84
CA GLN A 187 -16.43 -12.93 -24.43
C GLN A 187 -16.63 -14.45 -24.42
N GLY A 188 -17.73 -14.91 -23.82
CA GLY A 188 -18.04 -16.34 -23.75
C GLY A 188 -17.09 -17.13 -22.85
N ASP A 189 -16.52 -16.49 -21.83
CA ASP A 189 -15.66 -17.19 -20.86
C ASP A 189 -16.46 -18.30 -20.17
N ARG A 190 -16.01 -19.53 -20.36
CA ARG A 190 -16.50 -20.69 -19.63
C ARG A 190 -15.42 -20.99 -18.61
N ILE A 191 -15.72 -20.77 -17.33
CA ILE A 191 -14.89 -21.29 -16.24
C ILE A 191 -14.69 -22.78 -16.55
N GLY A 192 -13.42 -23.19 -16.62
CA GLY A 192 -12.91 -24.43 -17.26
C GLY A 192 -13.79 -25.69 -17.20
N ASN A 193 -13.62 -26.54 -18.21
CA ASN A 193 -14.22 -27.88 -18.38
C ASN A 193 -14.69 -28.58 -17.10
#